data_AF-A0A5N7ZY67-F1
#
_entry.id   AF-A0A5N7ZY67-F1
#
_cell.length_a   1.000
_cell.length_b   1.000
_cell.length_c   1.000
_cell.angle_alpha   90.00
_cell.angle_beta   90.00
_cell.angle_gamma   90.00
#
_symmetry.space_group_name_H-M   'P 1'
#
loop_
_entity.id
_entity.type
_entity.pdbx_description
1 polymer ?
#
loop_
_entity_poly.entity_id
_entity_poly.type
_entity_poly.pdbx_seq_one_letter_code
_entity_poly.pdbx_strand_id
1 'polypeptide(L)' 'MSWGTLFSLQGHSPYILGAYGVTLALMGAEAFVLWRRARARRQAPRRQAGEGAP' A
#
# COMPACT_ATOMS: atom_id res chain seq x y z
N MET A 1 -23.67 -15.40 10.59
CA MET A 1 -22.54 -15.92 9.80
C MET A 1 -21.26 -15.50 10.50
N SER A 2 -20.66 -16.40 11.26
CA SER A 2 -19.52 -16.11 12.13
C SER A 2 -18.24 -15.92 11.30
N TRP A 3 -17.59 -14.77 11.42
CA TRP A 3 -16.21 -14.58 10.98
C TRP A 3 -15.25 -15.64 11.53
N GLY A 4 -15.59 -16.26 12.68
CA GLY A 4 -14.83 -17.35 13.29
C GLY A 4 -14.82 -18.67 12.52
N THR A 5 -15.85 -19.00 11.72
CA THR A 5 -15.87 -20.27 10.95
C THR A 5 -14.93 -20.26 9.75
N LEU A 6 -14.57 -19.08 9.23
CA LEU A 6 -13.53 -18.93 8.19
C LEU A 6 -12.12 -19.27 8.71
N PHE A 7 -11.89 -19.13 10.02
CA PHE A 7 -10.63 -19.48 10.67
C PHE A 7 -10.64 -20.87 11.32
N SER A 8 -11.82 -21.41 11.64
CA SER A 8 -11.96 -22.68 12.38
C SER A 8 -12.07 -23.92 11.48
N LEU A 9 -12.36 -23.77 10.18
CA LEU A 9 -12.30 -24.91 9.26
C LEU A 9 -10.85 -25.16 8.80
N GLN A 10 -10.23 -26.15 9.45
CA GLN A 10 -9.61 -27.26 8.70
C GLN A 10 -8.26 -26.97 8.00
N GLY A 11 -7.27 -26.42 8.71
CA GLY A 11 -5.85 -26.51 8.33
C GLY A 11 -5.42 -25.80 7.02
N HIS A 12 -6.34 -25.18 6.28
CA HIS A 12 -6.11 -24.47 5.00
C HIS A 12 -6.15 -22.94 5.15
N SER A 13 -6.57 -22.44 6.32
CA SER A 13 -6.54 -21.01 6.66
C SER A 13 -5.18 -20.33 6.46
N PRO A 14 -4.00 -20.93 6.79
CA PRO A 14 -2.73 -20.26 6.56
C PRO A 14 -2.42 -20.04 5.07
N TYR A 15 -2.90 -20.91 4.17
CA TYR A 15 -2.68 -20.76 2.73
C TYR A 15 -3.53 -19.65 2.12
N ILE A 16 -4.77 -19.49 2.58
CA ILE A 16 -5.66 -18.40 2.11
C ILE A 16 -5.12 -17.06 2.62
N LEU A 17 -4.75 -16.99 3.91
CA LEU A 17 -4.16 -15.78 4.48
C LEU A 17 -2.79 -15.48 3.84
N GLY A 18 -2.01 -16.50 3.51
CA GLY A 18 -0.74 -16.37 2.79
C GLY A 18 -0.95 -15.87 1.35
N ALA A 19 -1.79 -16.53 0.56
CA ALA A 19 -1.99 -16.19 -0.86
C ALA A 19 -2.59 -14.79 -1.03
N TYR A 20 -3.71 -14.50 -0.37
CA TYR A 20 -4.37 -13.20 -0.49
C TYR A 20 -3.63 -12.11 0.29
N GLY A 21 -3.00 -12.46 1.41
CA GLY A 21 -2.19 -11.53 2.20
C GLY A 21 -0.92 -11.07 1.47
N VAL A 22 -0.25 -11.96 0.72
CA VAL A 22 0.92 -11.60 -0.09
C VAL A 22 0.53 -10.64 -1.22
N THR A 23 -0.60 -10.88 -1.90
CA THR A 23 -1.10 -9.94 -2.93
C THR A 23 -1.40 -8.57 -2.34
N LEU A 24 -2.08 -8.52 -1.19
CA LEU A 24 -2.36 -7.27 -0.47
C LEU A 24 -1.07 -6.57 -0.01
N ALA A 25 -0.07 -7.32 0.45
CA ALA A 25 1.21 -6.78 0.86
C ALA A 25 1.98 -6.17 -0.32
N LEU A 26 1.99 -6.83 -1.48
CA LEU A 26 2.62 -6.32 -2.70
C LEU A 26 1.92 -5.06 -3.21
N MET A 27 0.59 -5.08 -3.32
CA MET A 27 -0.20 -3.90 -3.72
C MET A 27 0.00 -2.74 -2.73
N GLY A 28 -0.02 -3.03 -1.44
CA GLY A 28 0.23 -2.04 -0.38
C GLY A 28 1.64 -1.46 -0.44
N ALA A 29 2.65 -2.28 -0.72
CA ALA A 29 4.03 -1.84 -0.85
C ALA A 29 4.22 -0.92 -2.06
N GLU A 30 3.65 -1.26 -3.23
CA GLU A 30 3.70 -0.39 -4.41
C GLU A 30 3.00 0.96 -4.15
N ALA A 31 1.79 0.91 -3.60
CA ALA A 31 1.05 2.12 -3.22
C ALA A 31 1.82 2.97 -2.21
N PHE A 32 2.46 2.35 -1.22
CA PHE A 32 3.28 3.03 -0.22
C PHE A 32 4.52 3.68 -0.83
N VAL A 33 5.22 3.00 -1.75
CA VAL A 33 6.39 3.54 -2.45
C VAL A 33 5.99 4.74 -3.31
N LEU A 34 4.89 4.65 -4.06
CA LEU A 34 4.37 5.76 -4.86
C LEU A 34 3.94 6.93 -3.99
N TRP A 35 3.25 6.66 -2.88
CA TRP A 35 2.86 7.68 -1.90
C TRP A 35 4.08 8.37 -1.28
N ARG A 36 5.11 7.62 -0.89
CA ARG A 36 6.36 8.17 -0.35
C ARG A 36 7.07 9.06 -1.38
N ARG A 37 7.16 8.62 -2.63
CA ARG A 37 7.75 9.42 -3.73
C ARG A 37 6.95 10.68 -4.02
N ALA A 38 5.62 10.57 -4.07
CA ALA A 38 4.74 11.72 -4.26
C ALA A 38 4.86 12.71 -3.09
N ARG A 39 4.98 12.22 -1.86
CA ARG A 39 5.19 13.06 -0.67
C ARG A 39 6.56 13.73 -0.69
N ALA A 40 7.62 13.02 -1.07
CA ALA A 40 8.95 13.60 -1.25
C ALA A 40 8.97 14.68 -2.34
N ARG A 41 8.24 14.50 -3.45
CA ARG A 41 8.10 15.52 -4.50
C ARG A 41 7.25 16.72 -4.07
N ARG A 42 6.27 16.53 -3.19
CA ARG A 42 5.48 17.63 -2.60
C ARG A 42 6.28 18.40 -1.53
N GLN A 43 7.25 17.75 -0.90
CA GLN A 43 8.20 18.39 0.01
C GLN A 43 9.39 19.00 -0.71
N ALA A 44 9.69 18.57 -1.95
CA ALA A 44 10.59 19.30 -2.83
C ALA A 44 9.98 20.69 -3.04
N PRO A 45 10.63 21.73 -2.50
CA PRO A 45 9.99 23.02 -2.38
C PRO A 45 9.66 23.54 -3.76
N ARG A 46 8.57 24.28 -3.77
CA ARG A 46 8.04 25.23 -4.76
C ARG A 46 9.08 26.29 -5.22
N ARG A 47 10.37 25.96 -5.24
CA ARG A 47 11.53 26.79 -5.57
C ARG A 47 11.62 27.14 -7.05
N GLN A 48 10.79 26.55 -7.92
CA GLN A 48 10.78 26.85 -9.35
C GLN A 48 9.55 27.65 -9.80
N ALA A 49 8.63 28.01 -8.90
CA ALA A 49 7.42 28.76 -9.26
C ALA A 49 7.55 30.29 -9.09
N GLY A 50 8.77 30.83 -8.95
CA GLY A 50 9.00 32.26 -8.75
C GLY A 50 10.19 32.85 -9.51
N GLU A 51 10.85 32.08 -10.38
CA GLU A 51 12.08 32.51 -11.06
C GLU A 51 11.89 32.37 -12.57
N GLY A 52 11.07 33.24 -13.16
CA GLY A 52 10.86 33.23 -14.60
C GLY A 52 9.60 33.92 -15.14
N ALA A 53 9.10 34.98 -14.49
CA ALA A 53 8.16 35.88 -15.17
C ALA A 53 8.94 37.15 -15.59
N PRO A 54 9.17 37.37 -16.90
CA PRO A 54 9.76 38.61 -17.42
C PRO A 54 8.82 39.82 -17.25
#